data_AF-A0A091GUE2-F1
#
_entry.id   AF-A0A091GUE2-F1
#
_cell.length_a   1.000
_cell.length_b   1.000
_cell.length_c   1.000
_cell.angle_alpha   90.00
_cell.angle_beta   90.00
_cell.angle_gamma   90.00
#
_symmetry.space_group_name_H-M   'P 1'
#
loop_
_entity.id
_entity.type
_entity.pdbx_description
1 polymer ?
#
loop_
_entity_poly.entity_id
_entity_poly.type
_entity_poly.pdbx_seq_one_letter_code
_entity_poly.pdbx_strand_id
1 'polypeptide(L)'
;SGRRNWNAARDLQRYRHNYPGLIESENDVEEDMWNLSFYKNEIVFLPHGLHIETLLETWWDNYEVLEENHSYIQWLFPLREHGMNWRARPLTWHEIQAFKKSKEVMQRFIRAYQLMLRFYGIVLINKETGELKRAENWAERFQNLNRYSHNNLRITRILKCLGEMGYEHYQVHLVKFFLRETLVKETLPNVKRSALDYFLFTIRNKRKRRQLVHYAWQHFKPRESFVWGPQDKLLKYRPCFGKSQLHQKAEDKLETPGKKSEDSVEKDQNHPLEEEQKAGDAANVEPQVNDEGVKEKISECVSKGESGEEEKVTSCTQQEEKDLNSEAEEVQGTAESDCTKESKKRKLDASMADAKKSGQLKSPTDIENISRNLGECAI
;
A
#
# COMPACT_ATOMS: atom_id res chain seq x y z
N SER A 1 20.04 -2.20 24.77
CA SER A 1 21.00 -2.67 23.74
C SER A 1 20.25 -3.35 22.61
N GLY A 2 20.48 -2.97 21.36
CA GLY A 2 19.69 -3.45 20.20
C GLY A 2 20.35 -4.60 19.46
N ARG A 3 20.02 -5.86 19.78
CA ARG A 3 20.49 -7.01 18.99
C ARG A 3 19.65 -7.15 17.71
N ARG A 4 20.32 -7.12 16.55
CA ARG A 4 19.70 -7.30 15.21
C ARG A 4 18.85 -8.58 15.16
N ASN A 5 17.69 -8.51 14.51
CA ASN A 5 16.85 -9.69 14.30
C ASN A 5 17.43 -10.61 13.22
N TRP A 6 18.08 -11.69 13.64
CA TRP A 6 18.69 -12.68 12.73
C TRP A 6 17.67 -13.47 11.90
N ASN A 7 16.47 -13.72 12.44
CA ASN A 7 15.40 -14.39 11.68
C ASN A 7 14.91 -13.50 10.53
N ALA A 8 14.69 -12.21 10.77
CA ALA A 8 14.34 -11.23 9.74
C ALA A 8 15.46 -11.07 8.68
N ALA A 9 16.73 -11.05 9.13
CA ALA A 9 17.88 -10.96 8.23
C ALA A 9 17.97 -12.16 7.28
N ARG A 10 17.73 -13.39 7.80
CA ARG A 10 17.71 -14.65 7.04
C ARG A 10 16.53 -14.74 6.08
N ASP A 11 15.32 -14.44 6.56
CA ASP A 11 14.09 -14.38 5.76
C ASP A 11 14.27 -13.51 4.52
N LEU A 12 14.63 -12.25 4.74
CA LEU A 12 14.77 -11.29 3.66
C LEU A 12 16.02 -11.56 2.80
N GLN A 13 17.00 -12.34 3.28
CA GLN A 13 18.06 -12.87 2.43
C GLN A 13 17.55 -13.96 1.50
N ARG A 14 16.70 -14.89 1.94
CA ARG A 14 16.10 -15.90 1.06
C ARG A 14 15.25 -15.23 -0.02
N TYR A 15 14.35 -14.34 0.37
CA TYR A 15 13.49 -13.58 -0.55
C TYR A 15 14.26 -12.83 -1.64
N ARG A 16 15.26 -12.01 -1.28
CA ARG A 16 16.02 -11.23 -2.28
C ARG A 16 16.72 -12.12 -3.31
N HIS A 17 17.09 -13.35 -2.95
CA HIS A 17 17.72 -14.34 -3.84
C HIS A 17 16.72 -15.37 -4.42
N ASN A 18 15.44 -15.00 -4.58
CA ASN A 18 14.40 -15.84 -5.20
C ASN A 18 14.08 -17.14 -4.45
N TYR A 19 14.28 -17.17 -3.14
CA TYR A 19 14.05 -18.33 -2.25
C TYR A 19 14.86 -19.57 -2.68
N PRO A 20 16.19 -19.57 -2.50
CA PRO A 20 17.01 -20.75 -2.81
C PRO A 20 16.52 -21.96 -2.00
N GLY A 21 16.36 -23.09 -2.69
CA GLY A 21 15.78 -24.32 -2.16
C GLY A 21 14.24 -24.36 -2.12
N LEU A 22 13.54 -23.38 -2.69
CA LEU A 22 12.11 -23.52 -3.01
C LEU A 22 11.99 -24.29 -4.33
N ILE A 23 11.51 -25.53 -4.25
CA ILE A 23 11.11 -26.33 -5.41
C ILE A 23 9.65 -25.99 -5.68
N GLU A 24 9.37 -25.45 -6.86
CA GLU A 24 8.03 -25.45 -7.47
C GLU A 24 8.01 -26.67 -8.41
N SER A 25 6.93 -27.45 -8.46
CA SER A 25 6.93 -28.68 -9.24
C SER A 25 6.67 -28.34 -10.72
N GLU A 26 7.47 -28.93 -11.62
CA GLU A 26 7.32 -28.73 -13.06
C GLU A 26 6.03 -29.34 -13.63
N ASN A 27 5.31 -30.13 -12.81
CA ASN A 27 3.98 -30.66 -13.11
C ASN A 27 2.84 -29.75 -12.61
N ASP A 28 3.14 -28.69 -11.84
CA ASP A 28 2.14 -27.75 -11.28
C ASP A 28 1.56 -26.80 -12.35
N VAL A 29 1.73 -27.12 -13.65
CA VAL A 29 1.09 -26.40 -14.77
C VAL A 29 -0.43 -26.60 -14.77
N GLU A 30 -0.90 -27.70 -14.14
CA GLU A 30 -2.31 -27.95 -13.81
C GLU A 30 -2.70 -27.51 -12.39
N GLU A 31 -1.80 -26.93 -11.57
CA GLU A 31 -2.25 -26.26 -10.34
C GLU A 31 -2.93 -24.94 -10.75
N ASP A 32 -4.26 -24.93 -10.63
CA ASP A 32 -5.11 -23.76 -10.88
C ASP A 32 -4.45 -22.47 -10.33
N MET A 33 -4.29 -21.46 -11.19
CA MET A 33 -3.66 -20.19 -10.82
C MET A 33 -4.56 -19.33 -9.92
N TRP A 34 -4.81 -19.75 -8.68
CA TRP A 34 -5.79 -19.17 -7.76
C TRP A 34 -5.54 -17.68 -7.47
N ASN A 35 -4.27 -17.26 -7.38
CA ASN A 35 -3.97 -15.84 -7.20
C ASN A 35 -4.30 -15.07 -8.48
N LEU A 36 -4.02 -15.63 -9.67
CA LEU A 36 -4.39 -15.00 -10.95
C LEU A 36 -5.91 -14.91 -11.12
N SER A 37 -6.65 -15.98 -10.84
CA SER A 37 -8.11 -16.00 -10.95
C SER A 37 -8.79 -15.04 -9.98
N PHE A 38 -8.28 -14.91 -8.75
CA PHE A 38 -8.73 -13.86 -7.83
C PHE A 38 -8.50 -12.46 -8.43
N TYR A 39 -7.33 -12.21 -9.03
CA TYR A 39 -7.00 -10.93 -9.68
C TYR A 39 -7.72 -10.66 -11.00
N LYS A 40 -8.18 -11.69 -11.71
CA LYS A 40 -9.11 -11.56 -12.84
C LYS A 40 -10.55 -11.34 -12.40
N ASN A 41 -10.83 -11.32 -11.09
CA ASN A 41 -12.17 -11.25 -10.51
C ASN A 41 -13.02 -12.52 -10.75
N GLU A 42 -12.40 -13.65 -11.12
CA GLU A 42 -13.08 -14.94 -11.38
C GLU A 42 -13.55 -15.62 -10.07
N ILE A 43 -12.79 -15.48 -8.97
CA ILE A 43 -13.11 -16.07 -7.65
C ILE A 43 -13.08 -15.05 -6.52
N VAL A 44 -13.77 -15.38 -5.42
CA VAL A 44 -13.66 -14.66 -4.13
C VAL A 44 -12.39 -15.04 -3.37
N PHE A 45 -11.89 -14.16 -2.51
CA PHE A 45 -10.91 -14.57 -1.50
C PHE A 45 -11.58 -15.43 -0.41
N LEU A 46 -10.89 -16.48 0.06
CA LEU A 46 -11.40 -17.39 1.09
C LEU A 46 -10.82 -17.04 2.48
N PRO A 47 -11.54 -17.27 3.61
CA PRO A 47 -12.69 -18.17 3.75
C PRO A 47 -14.07 -17.59 3.41
N HIS A 48 -14.35 -16.34 3.80
CA HIS A 48 -15.65 -15.67 3.62
C HIS A 48 -15.39 -14.27 3.09
N GLY A 49 -15.14 -14.17 1.79
CA GLY A 49 -14.65 -12.94 1.16
C GLY A 49 -15.42 -12.53 -0.07
N LEU A 50 -14.85 -11.54 -0.76
CA LEU A 50 -15.41 -10.86 -1.90
C LEU A 50 -14.54 -11.10 -3.15
N HIS A 51 -15.12 -10.83 -4.32
CA HIS A 51 -14.34 -10.66 -5.54
C HIS A 51 -13.47 -9.39 -5.42
N ILE A 52 -12.34 -9.33 -6.14
CA ILE A 52 -11.34 -8.27 -5.96
C ILE A 52 -11.88 -6.86 -6.26
N GLU A 53 -12.73 -6.69 -7.27
CA GLU A 53 -13.35 -5.39 -7.59
C GLU A 53 -14.26 -4.91 -6.45
N THR A 54 -15.16 -5.77 -6.00
CA THR A 54 -16.09 -5.47 -4.89
C THR A 54 -15.34 -5.12 -3.61
N LEU A 55 -14.22 -5.80 -3.30
CA LEU A 55 -13.32 -5.39 -2.19
C LEU A 55 -12.73 -4.00 -2.44
N LEU A 56 -12.14 -3.76 -3.61
CA LEU A 56 -11.43 -2.50 -3.92
C LEU A 56 -12.35 -1.27 -3.92
N GLU A 57 -13.63 -1.48 -4.18
CA GLU A 57 -14.67 -0.45 -4.15
C GLU A 57 -15.26 -0.29 -2.75
N THR A 58 -15.87 -1.35 -2.19
CA THR A 58 -16.62 -1.25 -0.92
C THR A 58 -15.73 -0.97 0.29
N TRP A 59 -14.45 -1.35 0.26
CA TRP A 59 -13.53 -1.14 1.37
C TRP A 59 -12.65 0.11 1.20
N TRP A 60 -12.82 0.89 0.13
CA TRP A 60 -11.93 2.01 -0.24
C TRP A 60 -11.64 3.02 0.89
N ASP A 61 -12.66 3.27 1.73
CA ASP A 61 -12.57 4.08 2.94
C ASP A 61 -13.10 3.36 4.20
N ASN A 62 -13.43 2.06 4.12
CA ASN A 62 -13.80 1.26 5.29
C ASN A 62 -12.56 0.71 5.99
N TYR A 63 -11.94 1.57 6.81
CA TYR A 63 -10.71 1.23 7.53
C TYR A 63 -10.94 0.30 8.74
N GLU A 64 -12.17 0.08 9.17
CA GLU A 64 -12.50 -0.82 10.29
C GLU A 64 -12.42 -2.27 9.82
N VAL A 65 -13.13 -2.61 8.74
CA VAL A 65 -13.07 -3.94 8.10
C VAL A 65 -11.64 -4.28 7.65
N LEU A 66 -10.89 -3.30 7.14
CA LEU A 66 -9.48 -3.49 6.78
C LEU A 66 -8.56 -3.75 7.98
N GLU A 67 -8.92 -3.29 9.18
CA GLU A 67 -8.17 -3.60 10.40
C GLU A 67 -8.52 -4.99 10.91
N GLU A 68 -9.80 -5.26 11.13
CA GLU A 68 -10.32 -6.47 11.78
C GLU A 68 -10.16 -7.73 10.92
N ASN A 69 -10.45 -7.64 9.61
CA ASN A 69 -10.33 -8.80 8.74
C ASN A 69 -8.85 -9.07 8.44
N HIS A 70 -8.32 -10.19 8.92
CA HIS A 70 -6.93 -10.59 8.65
C HIS A 70 -6.77 -11.47 7.40
N SER A 71 -7.86 -11.98 6.82
CA SER A 71 -7.80 -13.02 5.78
C SER A 71 -7.45 -12.50 4.38
N TYR A 72 -7.84 -11.27 4.04
CA TYR A 72 -7.69 -10.68 2.70
C TYR A 72 -6.22 -10.43 2.30
N ILE A 73 -5.34 -10.12 3.27
CA ILE A 73 -4.01 -9.55 2.98
C ILE A 73 -3.10 -10.54 2.25
N GLN A 74 -3.38 -11.84 2.37
CA GLN A 74 -2.63 -12.87 1.67
C GLN A 74 -3.01 -12.99 0.20
N TRP A 75 -4.26 -12.68 -0.15
CA TRP A 75 -4.79 -12.67 -1.51
C TRP A 75 -4.51 -11.35 -2.24
N LEU A 76 -4.59 -10.19 -1.55
CA LEU A 76 -4.19 -8.88 -2.12
C LEU A 76 -2.67 -8.69 -2.29
N PHE A 77 -1.86 -9.50 -1.60
CA PHE A 77 -0.40 -9.44 -1.69
C PHE A 77 0.17 -10.86 -1.58
N PRO A 78 0.00 -11.71 -2.61
CA PRO A 78 0.48 -13.08 -2.60
C PRO A 78 2.01 -13.14 -2.58
N LEU A 79 2.57 -14.20 -2.01
CA LEU A 79 4.02 -14.43 -1.88
C LEU A 79 4.32 -15.90 -2.14
N ARG A 80 5.54 -16.21 -2.60
CA ARG A 80 6.08 -17.58 -2.73
C ARG A 80 6.35 -18.26 -1.36
N GLU A 81 5.73 -17.74 -0.30
CA GLU A 81 5.81 -18.18 1.09
C GLU A 81 4.40 -18.37 1.65
N HIS A 82 4.21 -19.48 2.37
CA HIS A 82 3.00 -19.75 3.14
C HIS A 82 2.74 -18.65 4.19
N GLY A 83 1.47 -18.30 4.39
CA GLY A 83 1.02 -17.39 5.45
C GLY A 83 0.14 -18.09 6.49
N MET A 84 -0.67 -17.32 7.22
CA MET A 84 -1.58 -17.82 8.26
C MET A 84 -2.92 -18.32 7.69
N ASN A 85 -3.42 -17.68 6.63
CA ASN A 85 -4.57 -18.14 5.86
C ASN A 85 -4.14 -19.25 4.90
N TRP A 86 -4.36 -20.51 5.30
CA TRP A 86 -4.02 -21.70 4.50
C TRP A 86 -4.82 -21.85 3.21
N ARG A 87 -5.94 -21.11 3.04
CA ARG A 87 -6.71 -21.12 1.78
C ARG A 87 -6.08 -20.23 0.70
N ALA A 88 -5.23 -19.28 1.08
CA ALA A 88 -4.47 -18.47 0.13
C ALA A 88 -3.20 -19.22 -0.29
N ARG A 89 -3.19 -19.74 -1.53
CA ARG A 89 -2.06 -20.49 -2.10
C ARG A 89 -0.77 -19.65 -2.12
N PRO A 90 0.42 -20.25 -1.94
CA PRO A 90 1.67 -19.61 -2.29
C PRO A 90 1.65 -19.15 -3.74
N LEU A 91 2.24 -17.98 -4.01
CA LEU A 91 2.41 -17.46 -5.37
C LEU A 91 3.43 -18.32 -6.12
N THR A 92 3.13 -18.76 -7.34
CA THR A 92 4.11 -19.47 -8.19
C THR A 92 4.89 -18.52 -9.10
N TRP A 93 6.01 -18.98 -9.67
CA TRP A 93 6.73 -18.23 -10.70
C TRP A 93 5.86 -18.05 -11.96
N HIS A 94 5.07 -19.06 -12.32
CA HIS A 94 4.16 -19.00 -13.47
C HIS A 94 3.08 -17.92 -13.28
N GLU A 95 2.49 -17.84 -12.09
CA GLU A 95 1.58 -16.74 -11.74
C GLU A 95 2.27 -15.37 -11.82
N ILE A 96 3.49 -15.22 -11.31
CA ILE A 96 4.25 -13.95 -11.40
C ILE A 96 4.43 -13.51 -12.87
N GLN A 97 4.65 -14.44 -13.80
CA GLN A 97 4.71 -14.11 -15.23
C GLN A 97 3.34 -13.77 -15.82
N ALA A 98 2.28 -14.49 -15.44
CA ALA A 98 0.93 -14.24 -15.91
C ALA A 98 0.39 -12.88 -15.44
N PHE A 99 0.60 -12.52 -14.16
CA PHE A 99 0.30 -11.19 -13.62
C PHE A 99 0.96 -10.09 -14.45
N LYS A 100 2.28 -10.17 -14.67
CA LYS A 100 3.05 -9.14 -15.39
C LYS A 100 2.65 -8.99 -16.86
N LYS A 101 2.10 -10.04 -17.49
CA LYS A 101 1.56 -9.99 -18.85
C LYS A 101 0.18 -9.32 -18.92
N SER A 102 -0.62 -9.36 -17.85
CA SER A 102 -1.96 -8.75 -17.82
C SER A 102 -1.95 -7.33 -17.24
N LYS A 103 -2.16 -6.34 -18.11
CA LYS A 103 -2.28 -4.93 -17.74
C LYS A 103 -3.40 -4.68 -16.72
N GLU A 104 -4.52 -5.38 -16.86
CA GLU A 104 -5.71 -5.27 -16.01
C GLU A 104 -5.44 -5.80 -14.59
N VAL A 105 -4.83 -6.98 -14.47
CA VAL A 105 -4.37 -7.55 -13.19
C VAL A 105 -3.40 -6.62 -12.48
N MET A 106 -2.46 -6.02 -13.23
CA MET A 106 -1.49 -5.07 -12.68
C MET A 106 -2.13 -3.72 -12.28
N GLN A 107 -3.21 -3.29 -12.96
CA GLN A 107 -4.01 -2.14 -12.54
C GLN A 107 -4.76 -2.41 -11.23
N ARG A 108 -5.35 -3.60 -11.05
CA ARG A 108 -5.93 -4.04 -9.77
C ARG A 108 -4.88 -4.15 -8.67
N PHE A 109 -3.68 -4.64 -8.97
CA PHE A 109 -2.57 -4.68 -8.03
C PHE A 109 -2.16 -3.28 -7.55
N ILE A 110 -2.11 -2.29 -8.46
CA ILE A 110 -1.91 -0.89 -8.08
C ILE A 110 -3.08 -0.35 -7.24
N ARG A 111 -4.34 -0.66 -7.57
CA ARG A 111 -5.51 -0.27 -6.73
C ARG A 111 -5.44 -0.86 -5.33
N ALA A 112 -5.10 -2.14 -5.18
CA ALA A 112 -4.89 -2.78 -3.88
C ALA A 112 -3.75 -2.13 -3.08
N TYR A 113 -2.67 -1.73 -3.76
CA TYR A 113 -1.60 -0.97 -3.12
C TYR A 113 -2.06 0.43 -2.68
N GLN A 114 -2.84 1.14 -3.50
CA GLN A 114 -3.41 2.44 -3.14
C GLN A 114 -4.38 2.35 -1.95
N LEU A 115 -5.22 1.31 -1.90
CA LEU A 115 -6.11 0.99 -0.79
C LEU A 115 -5.32 0.85 0.53
N MET A 116 -4.30 -0.01 0.54
CA MET A 116 -3.49 -0.22 1.75
C MET A 116 -2.71 1.02 2.16
N LEU A 117 -2.24 1.84 1.20
CA LEU A 117 -1.61 3.13 1.52
C LEU A 117 -2.59 4.07 2.24
N ARG A 118 -3.85 4.22 1.75
CA ARG A 118 -4.89 5.04 2.40
C ARG A 118 -5.14 4.58 3.84
N PHE A 119 -5.33 3.28 4.03
CA PHE A 119 -5.48 2.64 5.33
C PHE A 119 -4.30 2.91 6.30
N TYR A 120 -3.09 3.13 5.78
CA TYR A 120 -1.90 3.52 6.55
C TYR A 120 -1.69 5.05 6.70
N GLY A 121 -2.58 5.90 6.19
CA GLY A 121 -2.44 7.36 6.23
C GLY A 121 -1.45 7.91 5.20
N ILE A 122 -1.32 7.25 4.06
CA ILE A 122 -0.37 7.54 2.99
C ILE A 122 -1.14 7.62 1.66
N VAL A 123 -0.73 8.49 0.74
CA VAL A 123 -1.27 8.47 -0.63
C VAL A 123 -0.16 8.48 -1.68
N LEU A 124 -0.37 7.67 -2.73
CA LEU A 124 0.46 7.59 -3.93
C LEU A 124 0.17 8.81 -4.82
N ILE A 125 1.16 9.69 -4.95
CA ILE A 125 1.07 10.92 -5.78
C ILE A 125 1.27 10.58 -7.25
N ASN A 126 2.27 9.73 -7.54
CA ASN A 126 2.71 9.44 -8.90
C ASN A 126 2.88 7.92 -9.08
N LYS A 127 2.16 7.36 -10.07
CA LYS A 127 2.10 5.92 -10.38
C LYS A 127 3.28 5.38 -11.21
N GLU A 128 4.19 6.26 -11.64
CA GLU A 128 5.39 5.90 -12.42
C GLU A 128 6.63 5.92 -11.53
N THR A 129 6.75 6.91 -10.64
CA THR A 129 7.88 7.03 -9.70
C THR A 129 7.65 6.24 -8.41
N GLY A 130 6.39 6.07 -8.00
CA GLY A 130 6.04 5.52 -6.69
C GLY A 130 6.01 6.55 -5.56
N GLU A 131 5.98 7.84 -5.86
CA GLU A 131 6.11 8.89 -4.84
C GLU A 131 4.91 8.98 -3.88
N LEU A 132 5.19 9.20 -2.59
CA LEU A 132 4.23 9.13 -1.49
C LEU A 132 4.24 10.41 -0.64
N LYS A 133 3.05 10.92 -0.29
CA LYS A 133 2.84 11.88 0.80
C LYS A 133 1.98 11.27 1.91
N ARG A 134 1.94 11.93 3.07
CA ARG A 134 0.92 11.67 4.10
C ARG A 134 -0.46 11.96 3.50
N ALA A 135 -1.47 11.17 3.85
CA ALA A 135 -2.87 11.48 3.61
C ALA A 135 -3.31 12.67 4.49
N GLU A 136 -4.55 13.14 4.34
CA GLU A 136 -5.10 14.19 5.21
C GLU A 136 -5.39 13.66 6.62
N ASN A 137 -6.04 12.49 6.73
CA ASN A 137 -6.29 11.77 7.99
C ASN A 137 -5.05 11.06 8.59
N TRP A 138 -3.83 11.40 8.17
CA TRP A 138 -2.61 10.66 8.52
C TRP A 138 -2.40 10.47 10.03
N ALA A 139 -2.83 11.42 10.87
CA ALA A 139 -2.59 11.38 12.31
C ALA A 139 -3.32 10.21 12.98
N GLU A 140 -4.60 10.03 12.65
CA GLU A 140 -5.46 8.93 13.12
C GLU A 140 -4.93 7.58 12.59
N ARG A 141 -4.60 7.50 11.30
CA ARG A 141 -4.02 6.28 10.71
C ARG A 141 -2.63 5.94 11.26
N PHE A 142 -1.83 6.92 11.65
CA PHE A 142 -0.53 6.69 12.31
C PHE A 142 -0.71 6.29 13.78
N GLN A 143 -1.76 6.75 14.47
CA GLN A 143 -2.12 6.26 15.80
C GLN A 143 -2.55 4.78 15.75
N ASN A 144 -3.35 4.40 14.74
CA ASN A 144 -3.67 3.02 14.42
C ASN A 144 -2.39 2.18 14.20
N LEU A 145 -1.47 2.62 13.32
CA LEU A 145 -0.20 1.93 13.06
C LEU A 145 0.68 1.75 14.30
N ASN A 146 0.67 2.71 15.22
CA ASN A 146 1.39 2.59 16.49
C ASN A 146 0.70 1.63 17.47
N ARG A 147 -0.64 1.54 17.44
CA ARG A 147 -1.43 0.65 18.31
C ARG A 147 -1.37 -0.81 17.86
N TYR A 148 -1.45 -1.07 16.56
CA TYR A 148 -1.67 -2.41 15.99
C TYR A 148 -0.42 -2.96 15.28
N SER A 149 0.42 -3.67 16.04
CA SER A 149 1.74 -4.09 15.59
C SER A 149 1.72 -5.13 14.44
N HIS A 150 0.64 -5.88 14.24
CA HIS A 150 0.49 -6.80 13.11
C HIS A 150 0.45 -6.09 11.75
N ASN A 151 0.08 -4.80 11.70
CA ASN A 151 0.18 -4.01 10.48
C ASN A 151 1.62 -3.92 9.95
N ASN A 152 2.65 -4.09 10.78
CA ASN A 152 4.04 -4.24 10.32
C ASN A 152 4.26 -5.51 9.49
N LEU A 153 3.56 -6.61 9.80
CA LEU A 153 3.62 -7.85 9.03
C LEU A 153 2.87 -7.67 7.70
N ARG A 154 1.69 -7.02 7.72
CA ARG A 154 0.96 -6.62 6.49
C ARG A 154 1.86 -5.76 5.57
N ILE A 155 2.51 -4.71 6.10
CA ILE A 155 3.48 -3.85 5.36
C ILE A 155 4.66 -4.66 4.82
N THR A 156 5.23 -5.58 5.61
CA THR A 156 6.33 -6.44 5.14
C THR A 156 5.90 -7.34 3.98
N ARG A 157 4.68 -7.90 4.03
CA ARG A 157 4.11 -8.71 2.94
C ARG A 157 3.87 -7.90 1.68
N ILE A 158 3.27 -6.70 1.80
CA ILE A 158 3.11 -5.74 0.70
C ILE A 158 4.48 -5.43 0.06
N LEU A 159 5.48 -5.10 0.88
CA LEU A 159 6.83 -4.79 0.41
C LEU A 159 7.50 -5.97 -0.31
N LYS A 160 7.39 -7.22 0.20
CA LYS A 160 7.90 -8.41 -0.50
C LYS A 160 7.19 -8.58 -1.85
N CYS A 161 5.86 -8.50 -1.87
CA CYS A 161 5.04 -8.68 -3.07
C CYS A 161 5.30 -7.61 -4.15
N LEU A 162 5.47 -6.34 -3.79
CA LEU A 162 5.88 -5.27 -4.72
C LEU A 162 7.15 -5.65 -5.50
N GLY A 163 8.12 -6.26 -4.83
CA GLY A 163 9.37 -6.71 -5.46
C GLY A 163 9.27 -8.05 -6.20
N GLU A 164 8.23 -8.86 -6.00
CA GLU A 164 7.93 -9.98 -6.92
C GLU A 164 7.28 -9.46 -8.20
N MET A 165 6.33 -8.52 -8.08
CA MET A 165 5.60 -7.91 -9.20
C MET A 165 6.43 -6.89 -10.02
N GLY A 166 7.64 -6.53 -9.57
CA GLY A 166 8.58 -5.67 -10.31
C GLY A 166 8.59 -4.19 -9.90
N TYR A 167 7.73 -3.79 -8.97
CA TYR A 167 7.66 -2.43 -8.40
C TYR A 167 8.75 -2.19 -7.34
N GLU A 168 10.02 -2.53 -7.63
CA GLU A 168 11.16 -2.27 -6.74
C GLU A 168 11.30 -0.77 -6.42
N HIS A 169 10.90 0.11 -7.33
CA HIS A 169 10.90 1.56 -7.12
C HIS A 169 9.88 1.97 -6.04
N TYR A 170 8.68 1.37 -6.01
CA TYR A 170 7.71 1.58 -4.92
C TYR A 170 8.27 1.12 -3.57
N GLN A 171 9.00 -0.01 -3.51
CA GLN A 171 9.67 -0.45 -2.27
C GLN A 171 10.58 0.66 -1.71
N VAL A 172 11.39 1.29 -2.56
CA VAL A 172 12.31 2.35 -2.16
C VAL A 172 11.56 3.57 -1.60
N HIS A 173 10.46 3.99 -2.23
CA HIS A 173 9.67 5.13 -1.76
C HIS A 173 8.94 4.82 -0.44
N LEU A 174 8.29 3.67 -0.30
CA LEU A 174 7.58 3.28 0.93
C LEU A 174 8.53 3.08 2.12
N VAL A 175 9.67 2.43 1.90
CA VAL A 175 10.70 2.27 2.95
C VAL A 175 11.29 3.63 3.33
N LYS A 176 11.61 4.51 2.37
CA LYS A 176 12.13 5.85 2.65
C LYS A 176 11.11 6.69 3.43
N PHE A 177 9.81 6.57 3.11
CA PHE A 177 8.72 7.19 3.85
C PHE A 177 8.73 6.73 5.31
N PHE A 178 8.65 5.42 5.58
CA PHE A 178 8.68 4.91 6.95
C PHE A 178 9.98 5.27 7.70
N LEU A 179 11.15 5.27 7.05
CA LEU A 179 12.40 5.73 7.69
C LEU A 179 12.35 7.22 8.07
N ARG A 180 11.75 8.09 7.24
CA ARG A 180 11.56 9.51 7.60
C ARG A 180 10.60 9.66 8.79
N GLU A 181 9.47 8.97 8.78
CA GLU A 181 8.46 9.05 9.84
C GLU A 181 8.95 8.43 11.18
N THR A 182 9.80 7.39 11.13
CA THR A 182 10.32 6.70 12.32
C THR A 182 11.63 7.29 12.88
N LEU A 183 12.45 7.99 12.08
CA LEU A 183 13.78 8.49 12.48
C LEU A 183 13.94 10.02 12.43
N VAL A 184 13.08 10.74 11.70
CA VAL A 184 13.24 12.18 11.47
C VAL A 184 12.03 12.98 11.96
N LYS A 185 10.82 12.41 11.85
CA LYS A 185 9.60 13.00 12.42
C LYS A 185 9.14 12.31 13.71
N GLU A 186 9.69 11.13 14.01
CA GLU A 186 9.42 10.30 15.20
C GLU A 186 7.93 10.07 15.52
N THR A 187 7.08 10.12 14.49
CA THR A 187 5.62 9.95 14.55
C THR A 187 5.17 8.48 14.63
N LEU A 188 6.05 7.55 14.27
CA LEU A 188 5.77 6.11 14.25
C LEU A 188 6.75 5.30 15.14
N PRO A 189 6.90 5.61 16.44
CA PRO A 189 7.89 4.95 17.30
C PRO A 189 7.76 3.43 17.34
N ASN A 190 6.55 2.88 17.28
CA ASN A 190 6.33 1.42 17.34
C ASN A 190 6.63 0.71 16.01
N VAL A 191 6.67 1.47 14.89
CA VAL A 191 7.08 0.97 13.57
C VAL A 191 8.61 1.00 13.41
N LYS A 192 9.33 1.84 14.19
CA LYS A 192 10.79 2.08 14.08
C LYS A 192 11.62 0.80 14.05
N ARG A 193 11.28 -0.21 14.86
CA ARG A 193 11.97 -1.52 14.82
C ARG A 193 11.72 -2.26 13.52
N SER A 194 10.47 -2.38 13.11
CA SER A 194 10.05 -3.06 11.88
C SER A 194 10.65 -2.41 10.64
N ALA A 195 10.72 -1.07 10.61
CA ALA A 195 11.36 -0.32 9.54
C ALA A 195 12.85 -0.69 9.36
N LEU A 196 13.57 -0.96 10.44
CA LEU A 196 15.01 -1.23 10.44
C LEU A 196 15.34 -2.73 10.32
N ASP A 197 14.69 -3.60 11.12
CA ASP A 197 14.90 -5.06 11.07
C ASP A 197 14.31 -5.69 9.80
N TYR A 198 13.19 -5.17 9.27
CA TYR A 198 12.46 -5.76 8.13
C TYR A 198 12.39 -4.83 6.91
N PHE A 199 11.69 -3.69 6.97
CA PHE A 199 11.29 -2.96 5.75
C PHE A 199 12.50 -2.52 4.92
N LEU A 200 13.56 -2.00 5.57
CA LEU A 200 14.83 -1.63 4.95
C LEU A 200 15.48 -2.76 4.12
N PHE A 201 15.20 -4.02 4.46
CA PHE A 201 15.80 -5.20 3.85
C PHE A 201 14.90 -5.89 2.80
N THR A 202 13.69 -5.40 2.55
CA THR A 202 12.85 -5.88 1.43
C THR A 202 13.31 -5.34 0.08
N ILE A 203 13.96 -4.16 0.03
CA ILE A 203 14.43 -3.56 -1.23
C ILE A 203 15.40 -4.53 -1.92
N ARG A 204 15.05 -5.02 -3.12
CA ARG A 204 15.86 -6.01 -3.85
C ARG A 204 17.13 -5.38 -4.43
N ASN A 205 17.02 -4.25 -5.11
CA ASN A 205 18.14 -3.46 -5.66
C ASN A 205 19.28 -3.18 -4.64
N LYS A 206 20.47 -3.77 -4.85
CA LYS A 206 21.67 -3.62 -3.98
C LYS A 206 22.09 -2.15 -3.80
N ARG A 207 22.00 -1.30 -4.83
CA ARG A 207 22.40 0.13 -4.77
C ARG A 207 21.41 0.95 -3.95
N LYS A 208 20.12 0.88 -4.25
CA LYS A 208 19.06 1.62 -3.52
C LYS A 208 18.96 1.17 -2.06
N ARG A 209 19.08 -0.13 -1.78
CA ARG A 209 19.13 -0.65 -0.39
C ARG A 209 20.29 -0.02 0.39
N ARG A 210 21.51 0.01 -0.17
CA ARG A 210 22.67 0.68 0.49
C ARG A 210 22.45 2.16 0.75
N GLN A 211 21.82 2.89 -0.18
CA GLN A 211 21.46 4.30 0.02
C GLN A 211 20.51 4.49 1.21
N LEU A 212 19.51 3.62 1.39
CA LEU A 212 18.60 3.72 2.54
C LEU A 212 19.20 3.21 3.85
N VAL A 213 20.13 2.24 3.83
CA VAL A 213 20.86 1.85 5.06
C VAL A 213 21.71 3.02 5.56
N HIS A 214 22.39 3.74 4.65
CA HIS A 214 23.13 4.96 5.00
C HIS A 214 22.21 6.08 5.50
N TYR A 215 21.08 6.34 4.83
CA TYR A 215 20.08 7.30 5.29
C TYR A 215 19.56 6.97 6.71
N ALA A 216 19.26 5.69 6.97
CA ALA A 216 18.84 5.24 8.29
C ALA A 216 19.93 5.50 9.34
N TRP A 217 21.19 5.15 9.05
CA TRP A 217 22.34 5.41 9.93
C TRP A 217 22.55 6.90 10.22
N GLN A 218 22.44 7.78 9.22
CA GLN A 218 22.61 9.23 9.38
C GLN A 218 21.61 9.83 10.38
N HIS A 219 20.38 9.31 10.41
CA HIS A 219 19.29 9.81 11.26
C HIS A 219 19.06 8.99 12.54
N PHE A 220 19.66 7.80 12.69
CA PHE A 220 19.54 6.99 13.88
C PHE A 220 20.33 7.60 15.05
N LYS A 221 19.73 7.61 16.25
CA LYS A 221 20.34 8.11 17.48
C LYS A 221 20.24 7.04 18.59
N PRO A 222 21.31 6.74 19.35
CA PRO A 222 22.71 7.11 19.10
C PRO A 222 23.32 6.29 17.95
N ARG A 223 24.16 6.91 17.10
CA ARG A 223 24.67 6.34 15.83
C ARG A 223 25.56 5.12 16.02
N GLU A 224 26.15 5.00 17.20
CA GLU A 224 27.06 3.95 17.66
C GLU A 224 26.28 2.64 17.89
N SER A 225 24.96 2.73 18.11
CA SER A 225 24.07 1.59 18.33
C SER A 225 23.36 1.09 17.05
N PHE A 226 23.77 1.57 15.87
CA PHE A 226 23.20 1.15 14.58
C PHE A 226 23.77 -0.20 14.11
N VAL A 227 22.98 -1.27 14.26
CA VAL A 227 23.44 -2.66 14.00
C VAL A 227 23.12 -3.21 12.59
N TRP A 228 22.62 -2.37 11.69
CA TRP A 228 22.12 -2.79 10.37
C TRP A 228 23.11 -2.56 9.21
N GLY A 229 24.32 -2.07 9.48
CA GLY A 229 25.43 -2.03 8.53
C GLY A 229 26.79 -1.88 9.23
N PRO A 230 27.92 -2.32 8.62
CA PRO A 230 29.25 -2.13 9.20
C PRO A 230 29.63 -0.65 9.27
N GLN A 231 30.02 -0.17 10.46
CA GLN A 231 30.25 1.26 10.73
C GLN A 231 31.40 1.83 9.88
N ASP A 232 32.43 1.04 9.60
CA ASP A 232 33.56 1.39 8.72
C ASP A 232 33.10 1.64 7.27
N LYS A 233 32.18 0.81 6.76
CA LYS A 233 31.61 0.93 5.41
C LYS A 233 30.61 2.08 5.33
N LEU A 234 29.90 2.38 6.42
CA LEU A 234 28.98 3.52 6.52
C LEU A 234 29.72 4.85 6.55
N LEU A 235 30.76 4.99 7.38
CA LEU A 235 31.62 6.19 7.44
C LEU A 235 32.31 6.50 6.10
N LYS A 236 32.66 5.46 5.32
CA LYS A 236 33.28 5.60 3.99
C LYS A 236 32.27 5.74 2.85
N TYR A 237 30.97 5.62 3.11
CA TYR A 237 29.95 5.61 2.06
C TYR A 237 29.71 7.01 1.50
N ARG A 238 30.27 7.29 0.32
CA ARG A 238 29.89 8.46 -0.49
C ARG A 238 28.71 8.09 -1.38
N PRO A 239 27.52 8.70 -1.22
CA PRO A 239 26.43 8.51 -2.17
C PRO A 239 26.87 8.99 -3.55
N CYS A 240 26.92 8.09 -4.54
CA CYS A 240 27.08 8.47 -5.93
C CYS A 240 25.79 9.15 -6.42
N PHE A 241 25.70 10.45 -6.15
CA PHE A 241 24.88 11.40 -6.89
C PHE A 241 25.36 11.39 -8.34
N GLY A 242 24.45 11.14 -9.28
CA GLY A 242 24.76 11.32 -10.69
C GLY A 242 24.93 12.81 -10.99
N LYS A 243 25.94 13.17 -11.79
CA LYS A 243 26.07 14.53 -12.32
C LYS A 243 24.88 14.80 -13.25
N SER A 244 23.91 15.57 -12.77
CA SER A 244 22.87 16.23 -13.56
C SER A 244 22.71 17.63 -12.99
N GLN A 245 22.41 18.61 -13.86
CA GLN A 245 22.48 20.04 -13.56
C GLN A 245 23.89 20.52 -13.14
N LEU A 246 24.82 20.53 -14.10
CA LEU A 246 25.98 21.44 -14.09
C LEU A 246 26.10 22.15 -15.46
N HIS A 247 24.98 22.75 -15.89
CA HIS A 247 24.87 23.66 -17.03
C HIS A 247 23.73 24.65 -16.76
N GLN A 248 23.94 25.58 -15.81
CA GLN A 248 23.15 26.81 -15.60
C GLN A 248 23.81 27.69 -14.51
N LYS A 249 25.06 28.12 -14.71
CA LYS A 249 25.60 29.34 -14.08
C LYS A 249 26.84 29.92 -14.79
N ALA A 250 26.59 30.37 -16.02
CA ALA A 250 27.21 31.54 -16.64
C ALA A 250 26.12 32.12 -17.56
N GLU A 251 25.93 33.43 -17.69
CA GLU A 251 26.66 34.55 -17.07
C GLU A 251 26.15 34.97 -15.67
N ASP A 252 26.87 35.91 -15.03
CA ASP A 252 26.46 36.63 -13.82
C ASP A 252 27.24 37.96 -13.73
N LYS A 253 26.64 39.08 -14.21
CA LYS A 253 26.84 40.46 -13.71
C LYS A 253 26.00 41.53 -14.42
N LEU A 254 25.52 42.50 -13.64
CA LEU A 254 24.89 43.77 -14.06
C LEU A 254 25.93 44.79 -14.52
N GLU A 255 25.51 45.71 -15.40
CA GLU A 255 25.64 47.16 -15.20
C GLU A 255 24.34 47.88 -15.65
N THR A 256 24.15 49.15 -15.30
CA THR A 256 22.84 49.86 -15.33
C THR A 256 23.00 51.37 -15.66
N PRO A 257 21.93 52.19 -15.80
CA PRO A 257 21.30 52.59 -17.07
C PRO A 257 21.63 54.02 -17.57
N GLY A 258 21.36 54.31 -18.87
CA GLY A 258 21.59 55.63 -19.51
C GLY A 258 20.44 56.15 -20.38
N LYS A 259 19.89 57.30 -20.01
CA LYS A 259 18.80 58.13 -20.59
C LYS A 259 18.80 58.42 -22.12
N LYS A 260 17.58 58.68 -22.65
CA LYS A 260 17.18 59.49 -23.85
C LYS A 260 17.44 58.87 -25.25
N SER A 261 16.70 59.21 -26.33
CA SER A 261 15.55 60.14 -26.55
C SER A 261 14.74 59.84 -27.84
N GLU A 262 13.46 60.20 -27.82
CA GLU A 262 12.59 60.78 -28.90
C GLU A 262 12.71 60.38 -30.39
N ASP A 263 11.64 59.74 -30.88
CA ASP A 263 10.70 60.23 -31.93
C ASP A 263 10.96 60.03 -33.45
N SER A 264 9.86 60.14 -34.23
CA SER A 264 9.66 60.06 -35.69
C SER A 264 9.73 58.69 -36.40
N VAL A 265 9.16 58.51 -37.62
CA VAL A 265 7.73 58.52 -38.06
C VAL A 265 7.67 58.23 -39.60
N GLU A 266 6.67 57.44 -40.03
CA GLU A 266 6.19 57.20 -41.42
C GLU A 266 7.11 56.58 -42.53
N LYS A 267 6.55 55.51 -43.15
CA LYS A 267 6.45 55.24 -44.62
C LYS A 267 7.72 54.85 -45.45
N ASP A 268 7.62 54.21 -46.63
CA ASP A 268 6.43 53.72 -47.37
C ASP A 268 6.68 52.46 -48.26
N GLN A 269 5.59 51.69 -48.46
CA GLN A 269 5.13 51.03 -49.71
C GLN A 269 5.79 49.80 -50.43
N ASN A 270 4.86 48.96 -50.92
CA ASN A 270 4.78 48.19 -52.19
C ASN A 270 5.38 46.76 -52.37
N HIS A 271 4.44 45.80 -52.41
CA HIS A 271 4.45 44.56 -53.22
C HIS A 271 3.86 44.87 -54.63
N PRO A 272 4.12 44.07 -55.69
CA PRO A 272 3.16 43.04 -56.19
C PRO A 272 3.88 41.69 -56.51
N LEU A 273 3.26 40.49 -56.59
CA LEU A 273 2.12 39.99 -57.40
C LEU A 273 2.41 40.00 -58.94
N GLU A 274 2.00 39.06 -59.79
CA GLU A 274 1.38 37.71 -59.67
C GLU A 274 1.99 36.78 -60.76
N GLU A 275 1.51 35.66 -61.35
CA GLU A 275 0.22 34.93 -61.56
C GLU A 275 0.33 33.46 -61.02
N GLU A 276 -0.63 32.52 -61.02
CA GLU A 276 -1.76 32.09 -61.90
C GLU A 276 -1.38 31.31 -63.18
N GLN A 277 -2.07 30.23 -63.60
CA GLN A 277 -3.48 30.08 -64.07
C GLN A 277 -3.95 28.58 -63.93
N LYS A 278 -5.20 28.22 -63.58
CA LYS A 278 -6.54 28.30 -64.25
C LYS A 278 -6.73 27.31 -65.43
N ALA A 279 -7.91 26.78 -65.79
CA ALA A 279 -9.30 26.68 -65.24
C ALA A 279 -9.94 25.36 -65.78
N GLY A 280 -11.21 24.93 -65.60
CA GLY A 280 -12.47 25.42 -64.97
C GLY A 280 -13.39 24.20 -64.67
N ASP A 281 -14.72 24.20 -64.79
CA ASP A 281 -15.73 25.24 -65.09
C ASP A 281 -17.15 24.83 -64.55
N ALA A 282 -18.06 25.81 -64.39
CA ALA A 282 -19.56 25.88 -64.25
C ALA A 282 -20.44 24.60 -63.99
N ALA A 283 -21.64 24.60 -63.36
CA ALA A 283 -22.64 25.58 -62.84
C ALA A 283 -23.79 24.78 -62.11
N ASN A 284 -24.88 25.27 -61.46
CA ASN A 284 -25.35 26.52 -60.77
C ASN A 284 -26.77 26.24 -60.14
N VAL A 285 -27.50 27.25 -59.60
CA VAL A 285 -28.94 27.31 -59.16
C VAL A 285 -29.21 27.13 -57.64
N GLU A 286 -30.30 27.77 -57.14
CA GLU A 286 -30.44 28.40 -55.81
C GLU A 286 -31.73 28.03 -54.97
N PRO A 287 -31.92 28.54 -53.72
CA PRO A 287 -32.81 27.94 -52.69
C PRO A 287 -34.02 28.79 -52.19
N GLN A 288 -34.75 28.25 -51.18
CA GLN A 288 -35.63 28.95 -50.20
C GLN A 288 -35.37 28.35 -48.79
N VAL A 289 -35.44 28.94 -47.57
CA VAL A 289 -35.97 30.14 -46.84
C VAL A 289 -37.42 30.19 -46.31
N ASN A 290 -37.55 30.71 -45.06
CA ASN A 290 -38.72 31.17 -44.26
C ASN A 290 -39.62 30.09 -43.56
N ASP A 291 -40.17 30.26 -42.34
CA ASP A 291 -40.05 31.36 -41.33
C ASP A 291 -40.36 30.96 -39.84
N GLU A 292 -40.43 31.96 -38.94
CA GLU A 292 -40.91 32.06 -37.53
C GLU A 292 -42.05 31.11 -37.03
N GLY A 293 -42.34 30.95 -35.72
CA GLY A 293 -41.78 31.51 -34.47
C GLY A 293 -42.79 31.52 -33.28
N VAL A 294 -42.36 32.05 -32.11
CA VAL A 294 -43.19 32.55 -30.96
C VAL A 294 -43.88 31.57 -29.96
N LYS A 295 -43.20 31.39 -28.80
CA LYS A 295 -43.64 31.49 -27.36
C LYS A 295 -44.87 30.76 -26.73
N GLU A 296 -44.65 30.39 -25.45
CA GLU A 296 -45.58 30.45 -24.27
C GLU A 296 -46.81 29.50 -24.24
N LYS A 297 -47.43 29.16 -23.10
CA LYS A 297 -46.98 28.85 -21.70
C LYS A 297 -48.20 28.27 -20.94
N ILE A 298 -48.01 27.25 -20.10
CA ILE A 298 -48.86 26.88 -18.93
C ILE A 298 -50.39 26.97 -19.07
N SER A 299 -51.08 25.82 -19.07
CA SER A 299 -52.22 25.63 -18.13
C SER A 299 -52.57 24.16 -17.87
N GLU A 300 -52.65 23.89 -16.57
CA GLU A 300 -53.29 22.77 -15.88
C GLU A 300 -54.80 22.74 -16.13
N CYS A 301 -55.41 21.54 -16.22
CA CYS A 301 -56.66 21.25 -15.52
C CYS A 301 -56.97 19.75 -15.40
N VAL A 302 -57.64 19.38 -14.31
CA VAL A 302 -58.11 18.03 -13.93
C VAL A 302 -59.64 18.08 -13.80
N SER A 303 -60.36 16.95 -13.92
CA SER A 303 -61.48 16.54 -13.01
C SER A 303 -62.47 15.53 -13.60
N LYS A 304 -62.69 14.42 -12.88
CA LYS A 304 -63.94 14.00 -12.18
C LYS A 304 -63.92 12.49 -11.89
N GLY A 305 -64.50 11.97 -10.80
CA GLY A 305 -65.18 12.59 -9.64
C GLY A 305 -65.00 11.70 -8.40
N GLU A 306 -65.06 12.26 -7.17
CA GLU A 306 -66.25 12.25 -6.28
C GLU A 306 -66.43 10.88 -5.55
N SER A 307 -66.64 10.75 -4.23
CA SER A 307 -66.73 11.66 -3.05
C SER A 307 -66.36 10.87 -1.76
N GLY A 308 -66.22 11.39 -0.53
CA GLY A 308 -66.24 12.76 0.05
C GLY A 308 -66.27 12.68 1.60
N GLU A 309 -65.96 13.81 2.30
CA GLU A 309 -66.46 14.23 3.66
C GLU A 309 -66.26 13.29 4.91
N GLU A 310 -66.08 13.75 6.18
CA GLU A 310 -65.71 15.04 6.80
C GLU A 310 -65.31 14.80 8.31
N GLU A 311 -64.52 15.71 8.92
CA GLU A 311 -64.39 16.00 10.40
C GLU A 311 -64.07 14.83 11.41
N LYS A 312 -63.65 14.98 12.70
CA LYS A 312 -62.95 15.98 13.54
C LYS A 312 -62.43 15.27 14.84
N VAL A 313 -61.27 15.66 15.41
CA VAL A 313 -60.97 15.79 16.90
C VAL A 313 -61.03 14.48 17.77
N THR A 314 -60.22 14.15 18.80
CA THR A 314 -59.37 14.86 19.81
C THR A 314 -58.13 14.01 20.23
N SER A 315 -57.32 14.51 21.18
CA SER A 315 -56.14 13.90 21.83
C SER A 315 -56.43 13.00 23.06
N CYS A 316 -55.50 12.09 23.44
CA CYS A 316 -54.67 12.20 24.66
C CYS A 316 -53.57 11.10 24.75
N THR A 317 -52.78 11.09 25.84
CA THR A 317 -51.52 10.32 26.04
C THR A 317 -51.42 9.77 27.48
N GLN A 318 -50.40 8.92 27.76
CA GLN A 318 -49.90 8.46 29.09
C GLN A 318 -50.64 7.22 29.69
N GLN A 319 -49.92 6.14 30.05
CA GLN A 319 -49.41 5.72 31.40
C GLN A 319 -50.53 5.14 32.33
N GLU A 320 -50.34 4.16 33.21
CA GLU A 320 -49.11 3.50 33.73
C GLU A 320 -49.39 2.12 34.41
N GLU A 321 -48.30 1.38 34.73
CA GLU A 321 -48.07 0.48 35.89
C GLU A 321 -49.00 -0.71 36.31
N LYS A 322 -48.35 -1.90 36.39
CA LYS A 322 -48.27 -2.87 37.50
C LYS A 322 -49.32 -3.99 37.80
N ASP A 323 -48.74 -5.20 37.85
CA ASP A 323 -48.79 -6.26 38.88
C ASP A 323 -50.10 -6.94 39.33
N LEU A 324 -50.13 -8.29 39.22
CA LEU A 324 -50.33 -9.22 40.35
C LEU A 324 -49.92 -10.67 39.99
N ASN A 325 -49.71 -11.53 41.00
CA ASN A 325 -49.08 -12.87 40.89
C ASN A 325 -50.07 -14.02 40.61
N SER A 326 -49.58 -15.15 40.06
CA SER A 326 -49.45 -16.43 40.81
C SER A 326 -49.07 -17.64 39.93
N GLU A 327 -48.09 -18.47 40.38
CA GLU A 327 -47.96 -19.95 40.19
C GLU A 327 -47.85 -20.53 38.74
N ALA A 328 -47.24 -21.71 38.47
CA ALA A 328 -46.16 -22.48 39.12
C ALA A 328 -45.66 -23.59 38.12
N GLU A 329 -44.42 -24.11 38.29
CA GLU A 329 -43.83 -25.30 37.62
C GLU A 329 -43.68 -25.27 36.06
N GLU A 330 -42.76 -25.98 35.40
CA GLU A 330 -41.38 -26.42 35.70
C GLU A 330 -40.63 -26.71 34.35
N VAL A 331 -39.40 -27.25 34.38
CA VAL A 331 -38.64 -27.87 33.25
C VAL A 331 -38.02 -26.93 32.16
N GLN A 332 -36.83 -26.39 32.49
CA GLN A 332 -35.54 -26.74 31.84
C GLN A 332 -35.35 -26.57 30.30
N GLY A 333 -34.40 -25.73 29.85
CA GLY A 333 -34.13 -25.59 28.39
C GLY A 333 -32.87 -24.88 27.84
N THR A 334 -32.11 -24.10 28.63
CA THR A 334 -30.80 -23.45 28.28
C THR A 334 -30.70 -22.61 26.99
N ALA A 335 -30.40 -21.31 27.14
CA ALA A 335 -29.97 -20.43 26.05
C ALA A 335 -28.56 -19.85 26.29
N GLU A 336 -27.81 -19.72 25.18
CA GLU A 336 -26.78 -18.74 24.80
C GLU A 336 -25.78 -18.09 25.80
N SER A 337 -24.58 -17.79 25.24
CA SER A 337 -23.68 -16.66 25.62
C SER A 337 -22.86 -16.80 26.94
N ASP A 338 -21.74 -16.10 27.18
CA ASP A 338 -20.85 -15.35 26.28
C ASP A 338 -19.37 -15.35 26.76
N CYS A 339 -18.51 -14.71 25.96
CA CYS A 339 -17.07 -14.47 26.05
C CYS A 339 -16.55 -13.81 27.36
N THR A 340 -15.35 -14.23 27.84
CA THR A 340 -14.11 -13.40 27.94
C THR A 340 -13.08 -13.88 29.00
N LYS A 341 -11.77 -13.63 28.71
CA LYS A 341 -10.61 -13.60 29.66
C LYS A 341 -10.20 -14.99 30.25
N GLU A 342 -9.05 -15.19 30.92
CA GLU A 342 -8.01 -14.25 31.42
C GLU A 342 -6.55 -14.75 31.16
N SER A 343 -5.55 -14.42 32.00
CA SER A 343 -4.12 -14.50 31.69
C SER A 343 -3.21 -14.93 32.86
N LYS A 344 -2.12 -15.64 32.54
CA LYS A 344 -0.87 -15.82 33.32
C LYS A 344 -0.94 -16.48 34.72
N LYS A 345 -0.36 -17.69 34.85
CA LYS A 345 0.89 -17.98 35.63
C LYS A 345 1.13 -19.50 35.83
N ARG A 346 2.43 -19.91 35.80
CA ARG A 346 3.21 -20.79 36.73
C ARG A 346 2.59 -22.13 37.22
N LYS A 347 3.35 -23.20 37.57
CA LYS A 347 4.79 -23.64 37.47
C LYS A 347 4.86 -24.99 38.23
N LEU A 348 5.87 -25.84 37.97
CA LEU A 348 6.17 -27.13 38.68
C LEU A 348 5.20 -28.28 38.31
N ASP A 349 5.53 -29.57 38.41
CA ASP A 349 6.80 -30.35 38.45
C ASP A 349 6.43 -31.81 37.99
N ALA A 350 7.20 -32.60 37.24
CA ALA A 350 8.58 -33.13 37.35
C ALA A 350 8.65 -34.56 37.97
N SER A 351 9.76 -35.28 37.69
CA SER A 351 10.03 -36.72 37.98
C SER A 351 9.27 -37.73 37.08
N MET A 352 9.80 -38.91 36.70
CA MET A 352 11.13 -39.56 36.88
C MET A 352 11.71 -39.93 35.48
N ALA A 353 13.01 -39.86 35.17
CA ALA A 353 14.20 -40.59 35.70
C ALA A 353 14.21 -42.09 35.29
N ASP A 354 15.35 -42.77 35.03
CA ASP A 354 16.78 -42.39 35.11
C ASP A 354 17.60 -43.21 34.06
N ALA A 355 18.77 -42.71 33.62
CA ALA A 355 19.73 -43.43 32.77
C ALA A 355 21.14 -42.79 32.74
N LYS A 356 21.83 -42.71 33.90
CA LYS A 356 23.23 -42.24 33.96
C LYS A 356 24.22 -43.13 33.17
N LYS A 357 25.16 -42.48 32.48
CA LYS A 357 26.58 -42.89 32.48
C LYS A 357 27.50 -41.68 32.29
N SER A 358 28.67 -41.71 32.90
CA SER A 358 29.58 -40.57 33.05
C SER A 358 30.80 -40.64 32.12
N GLY A 359 31.29 -39.47 31.70
CA GLY A 359 32.55 -39.30 30.99
C GLY A 359 33.03 -37.85 31.14
N GLN A 360 34.14 -37.63 31.84
CA GLN A 360 34.55 -36.30 32.30
C GLN A 360 35.84 -35.84 31.60
N LEU A 361 35.72 -35.05 30.53
CA LEU A 361 36.86 -34.39 29.89
C LEU A 361 36.59 -32.91 29.59
N LYS A 362 37.37 -32.08 30.30
CA LYS A 362 37.88 -30.72 30.03
C LYS A 362 37.35 -29.98 28.78
N SER A 363 36.88 -28.75 29.00
CA SER A 363 36.78 -27.71 27.96
C SER A 363 38.17 -27.35 27.40
N PRO A 364 38.24 -26.90 26.12
CA PRO A 364 38.28 -25.46 25.89
C PRO A 364 37.43 -24.94 24.70
N THR A 365 37.00 -23.70 24.84
CA THR A 365 36.46 -22.74 23.85
C THR A 365 36.32 -23.14 22.36
N ASP A 366 35.09 -23.45 21.93
CA ASP A 366 34.64 -23.38 20.51
C ASP A 366 34.24 -21.95 20.08
N ILE A 367 35.02 -20.94 20.49
CA ILE A 367 34.75 -19.52 20.15
C ILE A 367 35.20 -19.15 18.74
N GLU A 368 36.02 -19.99 18.08
CA GLU A 368 36.69 -19.64 16.82
C GLU A 368 36.01 -20.22 15.54
N ASN A 369 35.21 -21.28 15.67
CA ASN A 369 34.75 -22.10 14.53
C ASN A 369 33.49 -21.61 13.77
N ILE A 370 32.87 -20.49 14.16
CA ILE A 370 31.71 -19.91 13.43
C ILE A 370 32.16 -18.84 12.40
N SER A 371 33.47 -18.59 12.29
CA SER A 371 34.06 -17.44 11.58
C SER A 371 34.16 -17.56 10.05
N ARG A 372 33.80 -18.69 9.42
CA ARG A 372 34.18 -19.00 8.02
C ARG A 372 33.09 -18.96 6.93
N ASN A 373 31.84 -18.62 7.24
CA ASN A 373 30.76 -18.48 6.23
C ASN A 373 30.31 -17.02 5.97
N LEU A 374 31.26 -16.07 5.95
CA LEU A 374 31.04 -14.67 5.55
C LEU A 374 31.69 -14.32 4.19
N GLY A 375 31.69 -15.27 3.25
CA GLY A 375 32.24 -15.14 1.90
C GLY A 375 31.48 -14.21 0.94
N GLU A 376 30.56 -13.37 1.42
CA GLU A 376 29.65 -12.60 0.57
C GLU A 376 29.52 -11.12 1.00
N CYS A 377 30.65 -10.47 1.31
CA CYS A 377 30.70 -9.07 1.74
C CYS A 377 31.53 -8.14 0.82
N ALA A 378 31.66 -8.53 -0.45
CA ALA A 378 32.32 -7.75 -1.50
C ALA A 378 31.40 -6.67 -2.12
N ILE A 379 31.95 -5.44 -2.11
CA ILE A 379 31.76 -4.26 -2.99
C ILE A 379 30.33 -3.81 -3.40
#